data_AF-A0A929EDP8-F1
#
_entry.id   AF-A0A929EDP8-F1
#
_cell.length_a   1.000
_cell.length_b   1.000
_cell.length_c   1.000
_cell.angle_alpha   90.00
_cell.angle_beta   90.00
_cell.angle_gamma   90.00
#
_symmetry.space_group_name_H-M   'P 1'
#
loop_
_entity.id
_entity.type
_entity.pdbx_description
1 polymer ?
#
loop_
_entity_poly.entity_id
_entity_poly.type
_entity_poly.pdbx_seq_one_letter_code
_entity_poly.pdbx_strand_id
1 'polypeptide(L)'
;MGVSENKAHYGHRLRVYRKIGDVIYDEVYYLTVNGKPVSKKREREIWAEARARDQELLEYQLACKEEDDLENPIRFHRDGRIIGLTRQQQQSQGRTIDIFKLRIKLIDGSITWGSISIDYHGFDDAFKLAIERIAEILELNKRAKLYRHMKQSKEAYLLK
;
A
#
# COMPACT_ATOMS: atom_id res chain seq x y z
N MET A 1 3.19 -3.52 13.51
CA MET A 1 4.67 -3.44 13.42
C MET A 1 5.09 -2.28 14.30
N GLY A 2 6.14 -2.45 15.10
CA GLY A 2 6.48 -1.56 16.20
C GLY A 2 7.27 -2.27 17.30
N VAL A 3 7.65 -1.53 18.35
CA VAL A 3 8.24 -2.10 19.56
C VAL A 3 7.22 -2.99 20.28
N SER A 4 7.55 -4.26 20.49
CA SER A 4 6.73 -5.22 21.24
C SER A 4 7.46 -5.68 22.50
N GLU A 5 6.73 -5.73 23.61
CA GLU A 5 7.25 -6.20 24.89
C GLU A 5 6.87 -7.67 25.09
N ASN A 6 7.84 -8.49 25.47
CA ASN A 6 7.60 -9.89 25.80
C ASN A 6 8.10 -10.19 27.21
N LYS A 7 7.19 -10.67 28.07
CA LYS A 7 7.43 -11.03 29.48
C LYS A 7 7.57 -12.54 29.71
N ALA A 8 7.85 -13.33 28.66
CA ALA A 8 7.90 -14.79 28.74
C ALA A 8 9.06 -15.33 29.59
N HIS A 9 8.98 -16.64 29.87
CA HIS A 9 9.85 -17.46 30.73
C HIS A 9 11.37 -17.35 30.44
N TYR A 10 11.77 -16.83 29.28
CA TYR A 10 13.16 -16.68 28.82
C TYR A 10 13.76 -15.27 29.01
N GLY A 11 13.09 -14.40 29.76
CA GLY A 11 13.58 -13.06 30.10
C GLY A 11 12.76 -11.93 29.48
N HIS A 12 12.61 -10.85 30.24
CA HIS A 12 11.89 -9.65 29.85
C HIS A 12 12.67 -8.91 28.75
N ARG A 13 12.04 -8.68 27.60
CA ARG A 13 12.69 -8.07 26.41
C ARG A 13 11.73 -7.22 25.59
N LEU A 14 12.30 -6.25 24.88
CA LEU A 14 11.65 -5.52 23.80
C LEU A 14 12.13 -6.07 22.46
N ARG A 15 11.24 -6.14 21.48
CA ARG A 15 11.56 -6.53 20.10
C ARG A 15 11.07 -5.46 19.15
N VAL A 16 11.97 -4.92 18.35
CA VAL A 16 11.69 -3.99 17.25
C VAL A 16 11.66 -4.79 15.97
N TYR A 17 10.48 -4.87 15.34
CA TYR A 17 10.28 -5.68 14.14
C TYR A 17 9.63 -4.86 13.04
N ARG A 18 10.32 -4.76 11.90
CA ARG A 18 9.83 -4.14 10.66
C ARG A 18 10.33 -4.87 9.44
N LYS A 19 9.45 -5.02 8.44
CA LYS A 19 9.81 -5.52 7.11
C LYS A 19 9.81 -4.35 6.13
N ILE A 20 10.93 -4.16 5.43
CA ILE A 20 11.15 -3.07 4.47
C ILE A 20 11.65 -3.71 3.18
N GLY A 21 10.82 -3.68 2.14
CA GLY A 21 11.05 -4.48 0.92
C GLY A 21 11.21 -5.96 1.26
N ASP A 22 12.34 -6.53 0.85
CA ASP A 22 12.73 -7.93 1.14
C ASP A 22 13.57 -8.08 2.41
N VAL A 23 13.96 -6.98 3.05
CA VAL A 23 14.79 -6.99 4.26
C VAL A 23 13.90 -7.02 5.51
N ILE A 24 14.27 -7.87 6.47
CA ILE A 24 13.62 -7.97 7.77
C ILE A 24 14.58 -7.42 8.83
N TYR A 25 14.12 -6.38 9.53
CA TYR A 25 14.77 -5.85 10.72
C TYR A 25 14.10 -6.46 11.94
N ASP A 26 14.86 -7.25 12.70
CA ASP A 26 14.41 -7.95 13.90
C ASP A 26 15.44 -7.78 15.02
N GLU A 27 15.28 -6.70 15.78
CA GLU A 27 16.24 -6.30 16.82
C GLU A 27 15.63 -6.54 18.21
N VAL A 28 16.43 -7.14 19.11
CA VAL A 28 15.98 -7.52 20.45
C VAL A 28 16.78 -6.79 21.51
N TYR A 29 16.08 -6.12 22.42
CA TYR A 29 16.64 -5.41 23.56
C TYR A 29 16.24 -6.11 24.84
N TYR A 30 17.22 -6.63 25.59
CA TYR A 30 16.95 -7.32 26.85
C TYR A 30 16.79 -6.33 28.00
N LEU A 31 15.71 -6.49 28.77
CA LEU A 31 15.45 -5.75 30.02
C LEU A 31 15.93 -6.53 31.25
N THR A 32 16.73 -7.57 31.02
CA THR A 32 17.37 -8.37 32.07
C THR A 32 18.86 -8.49 31.81
N VAL A 33 19.65 -8.48 32.88
CA VAL A 33 21.08 -8.74 32.87
C VAL A 33 21.34 -9.84 33.89
N ASN A 34 21.96 -10.95 33.47
CA ASN A 34 22.22 -12.12 34.31
C ASN A 34 20.94 -12.67 34.99
N GLY A 35 19.81 -12.69 34.28
CA GLY A 35 18.53 -13.18 34.79
C GLY A 35 17.83 -12.25 35.79
N LYS A 36 18.41 -11.09 36.11
CA LYS A 36 17.79 -10.07 36.98
C LYS A 36 17.28 -8.89 36.14
N PRO A 37 16.13 -8.28 36.50
CA PRO A 37 15.65 -7.05 35.85
C PRO A 37 16.69 -5.93 35.93
N VAL A 38 16.82 -5.15 34.86
CA VAL A 38 17.65 -3.94 34.88
C VAL A 38 17.03 -2.89 35.80
N SER A 39 17.82 -1.89 36.20
CA SER A 39 17.28 -0.77 36.99
C SER A 39 16.23 0.01 36.20
N LYS A 40 15.28 0.64 36.89
CA LYS A 40 14.24 1.48 36.24
C LYS A 40 14.83 2.58 35.34
N LYS A 41 16.02 3.10 35.68
CA LYS A 41 16.73 4.08 34.84
C LYS A 41 17.18 3.43 33.53
N ARG A 42 17.85 2.28 33.62
CA ARG A 42 18.35 1.55 32.45
C ARG A 42 17.21 1.02 31.58
N GLU A 43 16.11 0.59 32.18
CA GLU A 43 14.90 0.20 31.47
C GLU A 43 14.35 1.34 30.60
N ARG A 44 14.27 2.57 31.14
CA ARG A 44 13.85 3.75 30.37
C ARG A 44 14.80 4.07 29.22
N GLU A 45 16.10 3.94 29.43
CA GLU A 45 17.11 4.12 28.37
C GLU A 45 16.90 3.12 27.23
N ILE A 46 16.71 1.84 27.56
CA ILE A 46 16.46 0.78 26.58
C ILE A 46 15.15 1.01 25.82
N TRP A 47 14.10 1.46 26.51
CA TRP A 47 12.84 1.83 25.88
C TRP A 47 12.99 3.02 24.92
N ALA A 48 13.77 4.03 25.31
CA ALA A 48 14.04 5.18 24.46
C ALA A 48 14.83 4.77 23.21
N GLU A 49 15.84 3.92 23.37
CA GLU A 49 16.64 3.35 22.28
C GLU A 49 15.78 2.53 21.31
N ALA A 50 14.98 1.60 21.82
CA ALA A 50 14.10 0.77 20.99
C ALA A 50 13.06 1.62 20.23
N ARG A 51 12.54 2.68 20.84
CA ARG A 51 11.61 3.60 20.17
C ARG A 51 12.29 4.47 19.12
N ALA A 52 13.48 4.99 19.41
CA ALA A 52 14.26 5.75 18.45
C ALA A 52 14.58 4.89 17.22
N ARG A 53 14.97 3.63 17.44
CA ARG A 53 15.22 2.67 16.37
C ARG A 53 13.98 2.34 15.56
N ASP A 54 12.84 2.13 16.23
CA ASP A 54 11.57 1.90 15.54
C ASP A 54 11.15 3.09 14.67
N GLN A 55 11.40 4.31 15.15
CA GLN A 55 11.11 5.54 14.42
C GLN A 55 12.03 5.70 13.19
N GLU A 56 13.33 5.44 13.32
CA GLU A 56 14.28 5.46 12.20
C GLU A 56 13.86 4.45 11.12
N LEU A 57 13.52 3.22 11.53
CA LEU A 57 13.07 2.19 10.60
C LEU A 57 11.69 2.53 9.99
N LEU A 58 10.83 3.27 10.69
CA LEU A 58 9.58 3.78 10.12
C LEU A 58 9.85 4.81 9.03
N GLU A 59 10.73 5.78 9.28
CA GLU A 59 11.10 6.82 8.32
C GLU A 59 11.73 6.20 7.07
N TYR A 60 12.63 5.23 7.26
CA TYR A 60 13.21 4.49 6.15
C TYR A 60 12.16 3.68 5.38
N GLN A 61 11.23 3.03 6.07
CA GLN A 61 10.13 2.32 5.43
C GLN A 61 9.22 3.25 4.61
N LEU A 62 8.97 4.46 5.09
CA LEU A 62 8.19 5.47 4.37
C LEU A 62 8.96 5.96 3.12
N ALA A 63 10.24 6.29 3.25
CA ALA A 63 11.08 6.72 2.13
C ALA A 63 11.15 5.65 1.02
N CYS A 64 11.42 4.38 1.36
CA CYS A 64 11.43 3.30 0.36
C CYS A 64 10.06 3.10 -0.31
N LYS A 65 8.96 3.34 0.43
CA LYS A 65 7.61 3.26 -0.15
C LYS A 65 7.32 4.41 -1.10
N GLU A 66 7.81 5.61 -0.81
CA GLU A 66 7.69 6.77 -1.70
C GLU A 66 8.48 6.56 -2.99
N GLU A 67 9.70 6.05 -2.91
CA GLU A 67 10.50 5.67 -4.07
C GLU A 67 9.80 4.58 -4.91
N ASP A 68 9.28 3.52 -4.29
CA ASP A 68 8.55 2.47 -5.01
C ASP A 68 7.23 2.98 -5.61
N ASP A 69 6.51 3.88 -4.92
CA ASP A 69 5.31 4.52 -5.49
C ASP A 69 5.66 5.43 -6.69
N LEU A 70 6.84 6.05 -6.72
CA LEU A 70 7.35 6.83 -7.86
C LEU A 70 7.75 5.95 -9.04
N GLU A 71 8.46 4.85 -8.78
CA GLU A 71 8.86 3.90 -9.84
C GLU A 71 7.68 3.09 -10.38
N ASN A 72 6.75 2.72 -9.49
CA ASN A 72 5.59 1.88 -9.79
C ASN A 72 4.28 2.61 -9.42
N PRO A 73 3.89 3.65 -10.18
CA PRO A 73 2.71 4.47 -9.90
C PRO A 73 1.39 3.69 -10.01
N ILE A 74 1.42 2.49 -10.61
CA ILE A 74 0.28 1.58 -10.71
C ILE A 74 0.65 0.20 -10.22
N ARG A 75 -0.24 -0.35 -9.39
CA ARG A 75 -0.16 -1.70 -8.87
C ARG A 75 -1.37 -2.51 -9.33
N PHE A 76 -1.20 -3.83 -9.32
CA PHE A 76 -2.24 -4.79 -9.69
C PHE A 76 -2.57 -5.68 -8.49
N HIS A 77 -3.85 -6.00 -8.33
CA HIS A 77 -4.31 -7.07 -7.46
C HIS A 77 -3.85 -8.42 -8.02
N ARG A 78 -3.87 -9.46 -7.16
CA ARG A 78 -3.49 -10.83 -7.55
C ARG A 78 -4.37 -11.41 -8.65
N ASP A 79 -5.61 -10.94 -8.77
CA ASP A 79 -6.56 -11.33 -9.81
C ASP A 79 -6.33 -10.59 -11.15
N GLY A 80 -5.31 -9.74 -11.22
CA GLY A 80 -4.96 -8.95 -12.40
C GLY A 80 -5.69 -7.61 -12.50
N ARG A 81 -6.60 -7.26 -11.58
CA ARG A 81 -7.26 -5.95 -11.58
C ARG A 81 -6.30 -4.84 -11.18
N ILE A 82 -6.46 -3.65 -11.75
CA ILE A 82 -5.70 -2.46 -11.39
C ILE A 82 -6.19 -1.94 -10.04
N ILE A 83 -5.27 -1.68 -9.12
CA ILE A 83 -5.59 -1.04 -7.84
C ILE A 83 -6.10 0.37 -8.11
N GLY A 84 -7.29 0.69 -7.59
CA GLY A 84 -7.93 1.99 -7.81
C GLY A 84 -8.86 2.04 -9.02
N LEU A 85 -9.01 0.96 -9.79
CA LEU A 85 -10.04 0.82 -10.82
C LEU A 85 -10.99 -0.33 -10.44
N THR A 86 -12.26 0.00 -10.25
CA THR A 86 -13.29 -0.96 -9.84
C THR A 86 -14.48 -0.88 -10.78
N ARG A 87 -14.93 -2.02 -11.32
CA ARG A 87 -16.25 -2.13 -11.94
C ARG A 87 -17.30 -2.36 -10.87
N GLN A 88 -18.36 -1.57 -10.85
CA GLN A 88 -19.45 -1.73 -9.90
C GLN A 88 -20.76 -1.21 -10.47
N GLN A 89 -21.86 -1.79 -10.00
CA GLN A 89 -23.20 -1.27 -10.25
C GLN A 89 -23.54 -0.18 -9.24
N GLN A 90 -24.08 0.93 -9.71
CA GLN A 90 -24.50 2.06 -8.90
C GLN A 90 -25.98 2.38 -9.17
N GLN A 91 -26.76 2.64 -8.13
CA GLN A 91 -28.10 3.21 -8.31
C GLN A 91 -28.02 4.70 -8.61
N SER A 92 -28.68 5.13 -9.69
CA SER A 92 -28.79 6.53 -10.07
C SER A 92 -30.18 6.77 -10.66
N GLN A 93 -30.92 7.73 -10.10
CA GLN A 93 -32.26 8.13 -10.59
C GLN A 93 -33.23 6.96 -10.80
N GLY A 94 -33.27 6.01 -9.86
CA GLY A 94 -34.18 4.87 -9.90
C GLY A 94 -33.78 3.73 -10.86
N ARG A 95 -32.62 3.84 -11.53
CA ARG A 95 -32.04 2.76 -12.34
C ARG A 95 -30.68 2.32 -11.80
N THR A 96 -30.36 1.05 -11.98
CA THR A 96 -29.02 0.53 -11.74
C THR A 96 -28.19 0.74 -13.00
N ILE A 97 -27.07 1.45 -12.87
CA ILE A 97 -26.12 1.67 -13.96
C ILE A 97 -24.79 0.97 -13.68
N ASP A 98 -24.17 0.40 -14.70
CA ASP A 98 -22.83 -0.18 -14.58
C ASP A 98 -21.76 0.87 -14.87
N ILE A 99 -20.76 0.97 -14.00
CA ILE A 99 -19.70 1.97 -14.09
C ILE A 99 -18.32 1.40 -13.77
N PHE A 100 -17.30 2.01 -14.36
CA PHE A 100 -15.94 1.97 -13.84
C PHE A 100 -15.75 3.14 -12.87
N LYS A 101 -15.49 2.84 -11.61
CA LYS A 101 -15.09 3.81 -10.59
C LYS A 101 -13.58 3.86 -10.48
N LEU A 102 -13.03 5.07 -10.53
CA LEU A 102 -11.62 5.38 -10.41
C LEU A 102 -11.34 6.03 -9.06
N ARG A 103 -10.29 5.57 -8.40
CA ARG A 103 -9.73 6.10 -7.15
C ARG A 103 -8.21 6.06 -7.29
N ILE A 104 -7.64 7.15 -7.81
CA ILE A 104 -6.23 7.23 -8.16
C ILE A 104 -5.51 8.06 -7.09
N LYS A 105 -4.44 7.51 -6.52
CA LYS A 105 -3.54 8.23 -5.60
C LYS A 105 -2.53 9.02 -6.43
N LEU A 106 -2.40 10.31 -6.17
CA LEU A 106 -1.41 11.18 -6.78
C LEU A 106 -0.07 11.12 -6.04
N ILE A 107 0.98 11.66 -6.67
CA ILE A 107 2.34 11.70 -6.10
C ILE A 107 2.37 12.49 -4.78
N ASP A 108 1.57 13.54 -4.65
CA ASP A 108 1.41 14.34 -3.43
C ASP A 108 0.61 13.61 -2.30
N GLY A 109 0.19 12.37 -2.55
CA GLY A 109 -0.60 11.57 -1.62
C GLY A 109 -2.11 11.85 -1.64
N SER A 110 -2.57 12.87 -2.38
CA SER A 110 -3.99 13.16 -2.53
C SER A 110 -4.69 12.11 -3.42
N ILE A 111 -6.02 12.06 -3.35
CA ILE A 111 -6.82 11.06 -4.08
C ILE A 111 -7.75 11.77 -5.06
N THR A 112 -7.62 11.44 -6.34
CA THR A 112 -8.54 11.85 -7.39
C THR A 112 -9.56 10.74 -7.66
N TRP A 113 -10.83 11.13 -7.73
CA TRP A 113 -11.94 10.24 -8.03
C TRP A 113 -12.46 10.46 -9.44
N GLY A 114 -12.99 9.41 -10.06
CA GLY A 114 -13.65 9.48 -11.36
C GLY A 114 -14.65 8.35 -11.55
N SER A 115 -15.53 8.50 -12.52
CA SER A 115 -16.46 7.44 -12.91
C SER A 115 -16.72 7.49 -14.41
N ILE A 116 -16.76 6.33 -15.05
CA ILE A 116 -17.05 6.19 -16.47
C ILE A 116 -18.20 5.19 -16.62
N SER A 117 -19.24 5.60 -17.33
CA SER A 117 -20.43 4.76 -17.54
C SER A 117 -20.16 3.67 -18.56
N ILE A 118 -20.34 2.41 -18.16
CA ILE A 118 -20.26 1.26 -19.05
C ILE A 118 -21.52 1.22 -19.92
N ASP A 119 -22.69 1.53 -19.36
CA ASP A 119 -23.96 1.51 -20.10
C ASP A 119 -24.00 2.52 -21.25
N TYR A 120 -23.28 3.65 -21.12
CA TYR A 120 -23.24 4.69 -22.15
C TYR A 120 -22.20 4.42 -23.24
N HIS A 121 -20.99 3.98 -22.86
CA HIS A 121 -19.88 3.80 -23.82
C HIS A 121 -19.77 2.36 -24.34
N GLY A 122 -20.39 1.38 -23.68
CA GLY A 122 -20.05 -0.03 -23.86
C GLY A 122 -18.80 -0.42 -23.09
N PHE A 123 -18.68 -1.72 -22.76
CA PHE A 123 -17.62 -2.21 -21.86
C PHE A 123 -16.20 -1.92 -22.35
N ASP A 124 -15.90 -2.23 -23.62
CA ASP A 124 -14.55 -2.10 -24.17
C ASP A 124 -14.09 -0.64 -24.23
N ASP A 125 -14.95 0.26 -24.70
CA ASP A 125 -14.64 1.68 -24.79
C ASP A 125 -14.62 2.34 -23.41
N ALA A 126 -15.53 1.98 -22.51
CA ALA A 126 -15.49 2.46 -21.13
C ALA A 126 -14.20 2.04 -20.41
N PHE A 127 -13.75 0.80 -20.62
CA PHE A 127 -12.49 0.31 -20.07
C PHE A 127 -11.31 1.09 -20.66
N LYS A 128 -11.26 1.25 -21.99
CA LYS A 128 -10.22 2.02 -22.66
C LYS A 128 -10.15 3.45 -22.12
N LEU A 129 -11.29 4.13 -21.97
CA LEU A 129 -11.37 5.48 -21.39
C LEU A 129 -10.88 5.51 -19.94
N ALA A 130 -11.18 4.47 -19.15
CA ALA A 130 -10.67 4.38 -17.78
C ALA A 130 -9.14 4.29 -17.74
N ILE A 131 -8.54 3.47 -18.60
CA ILE A 131 -7.08 3.33 -18.72
C ILE A 131 -6.44 4.61 -19.22
N GLU A 132 -7.06 5.29 -20.21
CA GLU A 132 -6.60 6.59 -20.69
C GLU A 132 -6.65 7.64 -19.60
N ARG A 133 -7.74 7.69 -18.83
CA ARG A 133 -7.88 8.64 -17.71
C ARG A 133 -6.85 8.40 -16.62
N ILE A 134 -6.57 7.14 -16.27
CA ILE A 134 -5.51 6.80 -15.31
C ILE A 134 -4.15 7.23 -15.86
N ALA A 135 -3.86 6.94 -17.12
CA ALA A 135 -2.59 7.31 -17.75
C ALA A 135 -2.39 8.83 -17.83
N GLU A 136 -3.45 9.60 -18.06
CA GLU A 136 -3.40 11.06 -18.02
C GLU A 136 -3.12 11.59 -16.62
N ILE A 137 -3.84 11.10 -15.62
CA ILE A 137 -3.72 11.55 -14.23
C ILE A 137 -2.33 11.25 -13.64
N LEU A 138 -1.74 10.12 -14.03
CA LEU A 138 -0.41 9.69 -13.58
C LEU A 138 0.70 10.00 -14.59
N GLU A 139 0.41 10.81 -15.62
CA GLU A 139 1.35 11.22 -16.68
C GLU A 139 2.14 10.05 -17.32
N LEU A 140 1.48 8.91 -17.48
CA LEU A 140 2.11 7.69 -17.98
C LEU A 140 2.35 7.74 -19.48
N ASN A 141 3.56 7.34 -19.87
CA ASN A 141 3.87 7.14 -21.28
C ASN A 141 3.07 5.95 -21.84
N LYS A 142 2.22 6.22 -22.85
CA LYS A 142 1.39 5.20 -23.53
C LYS A 142 2.20 4.10 -24.24
N ARG A 143 3.51 4.28 -24.44
CA ARG A 143 4.42 3.26 -24.99
C ARG A 143 5.07 2.39 -23.90
N ALA A 144 4.94 2.77 -22.63
CA ALA A 144 5.52 2.03 -21.52
C ALA A 144 4.95 0.61 -21.42
N LYS A 145 5.77 -0.31 -20.87
CA LYS A 145 5.34 -1.68 -20.56
C LYS A 145 4.11 -1.67 -19.64
N LEU A 146 4.08 -0.76 -18.67
CA LEU A 146 2.99 -0.60 -17.71
C LEU A 146 1.64 -0.33 -18.39
N TYR A 147 1.59 0.61 -19.34
CA TYR A 147 0.36 0.94 -20.06
C TYR A 147 -0.15 -0.25 -20.91
N ARG A 148 0.75 -1.05 -21.48
CA ARG A 148 0.38 -2.30 -22.17
C ARG A 148 -0.18 -3.33 -21.19
N HIS A 149 0.40 -3.45 -20.01
CA HIS A 149 -0.08 -4.37 -18.97
C HIS A 149 -1.48 -3.98 -18.47
N MET A 150 -1.72 -2.68 -18.27
CA MET A 150 -3.06 -2.14 -17.96
C MET A 150 -4.10 -2.48 -19.04
N LYS A 151 -3.72 -2.48 -20.32
CA LYS A 151 -4.64 -2.90 -21.38
C LYS A 151 -4.95 -4.40 -21.33
N GLN A 152 -3.97 -5.20 -20.94
CA GLN A 152 -4.12 -6.66 -20.81
C GLN A 152 -4.98 -7.06 -19.63
N SER A 153 -5.11 -6.23 -18.59
CA SER A 153 -5.96 -6.54 -17.43
C SER A 153 -7.47 -6.49 -17.72
N LYS A 154 -7.89 -6.18 -18.95
CA LYS A 154 -9.31 -6.06 -19.34
C LYS A 154 -10.14 -7.27 -18.93
N GLU A 155 -9.62 -8.47 -19.13
CA GLU A 155 -10.32 -9.72 -18.83
C GLU A 155 -10.68 -9.87 -17.34
N ALA A 156 -9.90 -9.27 -16.45
CA ALA A 156 -10.16 -9.31 -15.01
C ALA A 156 -11.44 -8.52 -14.61
N TYR A 157 -11.95 -7.67 -15.50
CA TYR A 157 -13.14 -6.82 -15.28
C TYR A 157 -14.41 -7.35 -15.95
N LEU A 158 -14.30 -8.43 -16.74
CA LEU A 158 -15.47 -9.15 -17.19
C LEU A 158 -16.12 -9.82 -15.97
N LEU A 159 -17.43 -9.64 -15.81
CA LEU A 159 -18.20 -10.34 -14.78
C LEU A 159 -18.03 -11.84 -15.07
N LYS A 160 -17.49 -12.57 -14.08
CA LYS A 160 -17.57 -14.03 -14.04
C LYS A 160 -18.89 -14.44 -13.41
#